data_AF-A0A523XPC7-F1
#
_entry.id   AF-A0A523XPC7-F1
#
_cell.length_a   1.000
_cell.length_b   1.000
_cell.length_c   1.000
_cell.angle_alpha   90.00
_cell.angle_beta   90.00
_cell.angle_gamma   90.00
#
_symmetry.space_group_name_H-M   'P 1'
#
loop_
_entity.id
_entity.type
_entity.pdbx_description
1 polymer ?
#
loop_
_entity_poly.entity_id
_entity_poly.type
_entity_poly.pdbx_seq_one_letter_code
_entity_poly.pdbx_strand_id
1 'polypeptide(L)'
;MRLWAGIWPAAVLLVIASGCGRDFGTPHWRVGQWVRYSVTSSGETWQLEYALVGEEKDGESQLFWLETRRFDGKDTLFVKWLVPAGLNGPAERVLVGEGTSASVMVDGPGLPQESEGGRSSGGQSLAVLESVETPAGPFLSERYAKPSGLVWLSPKVPIFGVVRSKGEEGELMLVAYGLKGATSKLTEAPGMMTIP
;
A
#
# COMPACT_ATOMS: atom_id res chain seq x y z
N MET A 1 -16.00 -15.66 16.34
CA MET A 1 -15.89 -14.98 15.03
C MET A 1 -15.70 -13.48 15.24
N ARG A 2 -14.47 -13.03 15.55
CA ARG A 2 -14.15 -11.62 15.86
C ARG A 2 -12.77 -11.17 15.34
N LEU A 3 -12.15 -11.97 14.48
CA LEU A 3 -10.80 -11.72 13.94
C LEU A 3 -10.78 -10.90 12.64
N TRP A 4 -11.94 -10.64 12.03
CA TRP A 4 -12.04 -9.99 10.71
C TRP A 4 -12.28 -8.48 10.78
N ALA A 5 -12.66 -7.93 11.94
CA ALA A 5 -12.93 -6.49 12.08
C ALA A 5 -11.66 -5.62 12.10
N GLY A 6 -10.47 -6.23 12.24
CA GLY A 6 -9.19 -5.51 12.34
C GLY A 6 -8.36 -5.43 11.05
N ILE A 7 -8.78 -6.08 9.96
CA ILE A 7 -8.00 -6.18 8.70
C ILE A 7 -8.19 -4.95 7.79
N TRP A 8 -8.91 -3.92 8.28
CA TRP A 8 -9.24 -2.73 7.52
C TRP A 8 -8.08 -1.83 7.04
N PRO A 9 -6.87 -1.75 7.64
CA PRO A 9 -5.87 -0.77 7.19
C PRO A 9 -5.24 -1.07 5.83
N ALA A 10 -5.27 -2.33 5.35
CA ALA A 10 -4.73 -2.68 4.02
C ALA A 10 -5.67 -2.25 2.88
N ALA A 11 -6.99 -2.24 3.11
CA ALA A 11 -7.98 -1.84 2.11
C ALA A 11 -7.98 -0.34 1.82
N VAL A 12 -7.61 0.49 2.80
CA VAL A 12 -7.71 1.96 2.75
C VAL A 12 -6.86 2.61 1.64
N LEU A 13 -5.74 1.99 1.21
CA LEU A 13 -4.93 2.50 0.08
C LEU A 13 -5.11 1.77 -1.24
N LEU A 14 -5.63 0.55 -1.24
CA LEU A 14 -5.82 -0.21 -2.48
C LEU A 14 -6.87 0.45 -3.39
N VAL A 15 -7.82 1.18 -2.79
CA VAL A 15 -8.83 2.01 -3.48
C VAL A 15 -8.23 3.28 -4.11
N ILE A 16 -7.00 3.67 -3.74
CA ILE A 16 -6.43 4.98 -4.10
C ILE A 16 -5.59 4.93 -5.38
N ALA A 17 -4.90 3.82 -5.66
CA ALA A 17 -3.95 3.70 -6.77
C ALA A 17 -4.57 3.11 -8.06
N SER A 18 -5.69 2.40 -7.95
CA SER A 18 -6.38 1.79 -9.09
C SER A 18 -7.23 2.84 -9.82
N GLY A 19 -6.77 3.32 -10.97
CA GLY A 19 -7.60 4.09 -11.90
C GLY A 19 -7.21 5.56 -12.14
N CYS A 20 -6.12 6.07 -11.57
CA CYS A 20 -5.58 7.38 -11.97
C CYS A 20 -4.72 7.27 -13.23
N GLY A 21 -4.85 8.24 -14.13
CA GLY A 21 -4.17 8.28 -15.43
C GLY A 21 -2.67 8.05 -15.29
N ARG A 22 -2.11 7.18 -16.14
CA ARG A 22 -0.73 6.69 -16.07
C ARG A 22 0.32 7.67 -16.63
N ASP A 23 -0.01 8.95 -16.77
CA ASP A 23 0.89 9.91 -17.40
C ASP A 23 2.04 10.35 -16.47
N PHE A 24 1.84 10.28 -15.14
CA PHE A 24 2.93 10.27 -14.14
C PHE A 24 3.37 8.83 -13.87
N GLY A 25 4.51 8.43 -14.45
CA GLY A 25 5.01 7.05 -14.45
C GLY A 25 4.88 6.29 -13.12
N THR A 26 4.46 5.02 -13.22
CA THR A 26 4.30 4.12 -12.07
C THR A 26 5.61 3.98 -11.30
N PRO A 27 5.62 4.11 -9.96
CA PRO A 27 6.81 3.88 -9.17
C PRO A 27 7.39 2.49 -9.44
N HIS A 28 8.69 2.42 -9.69
CA HIS A 28 9.39 1.15 -9.84
C HIS A 28 9.67 0.52 -8.47
N TRP A 29 9.01 -0.62 -8.22
CA TRP A 29 9.17 -1.40 -7.00
C TRP A 29 10.56 -2.02 -6.92
N ARG A 30 11.22 -1.83 -5.78
CA ARG A 30 12.52 -2.42 -5.45
C ARG A 30 12.54 -2.80 -3.98
N VAL A 31 13.09 -3.97 -3.67
CA VAL A 31 13.32 -4.40 -2.29
C VAL A 31 14.16 -3.36 -1.56
N GLY A 32 13.77 -3.07 -0.32
CA GLY A 32 14.34 -2.03 0.53
C GLY A 32 13.55 -0.72 0.52
N GLN A 33 12.63 -0.50 -0.42
CA GLN A 33 11.78 0.69 -0.41
C GLN A 33 10.73 0.64 0.70
N TRP A 34 10.38 1.82 1.23
CA TRP A 34 9.30 1.98 2.19
C TRP A 34 8.66 3.37 2.10
N VAL A 35 7.40 3.47 2.53
CA VAL A 35 6.65 4.71 2.69
C VAL A 35 5.91 4.68 4.02
N ARG A 36 5.78 5.84 4.66
CA ARG A 36 4.99 6.02 5.88
C ARG A 36 4.02 7.18 5.71
N TYR A 37 2.79 6.96 6.12
CA TYR A 37 1.68 7.89 6.03
C TYR A 37 1.07 8.17 7.39
N SER A 38 0.63 9.40 7.60
CA SER A 38 -0.38 9.72 8.61
C SER A 38 -1.74 9.46 8.00
N VAL A 39 -2.61 8.77 8.72
CA VAL A 39 -3.99 8.52 8.35
C VAL A 39 -4.88 9.12 9.43
N THR A 40 -5.77 10.03 9.02
CA THR A 40 -6.77 10.65 9.88
C THR A 40 -8.15 10.23 9.41
N SER A 41 -8.89 9.53 10.26
CA SER A 41 -10.25 9.07 9.97
C SER A 41 -11.07 9.05 11.25
N SER A 42 -12.35 9.44 11.16
CA SER A 42 -13.28 9.42 12.29
C SER A 42 -12.78 10.12 13.58
N GLY A 43 -11.98 11.18 13.42
CA GLY A 43 -11.40 11.94 14.53
C GLY A 43 -10.14 11.34 15.17
N GLU A 44 -9.67 10.18 14.69
CA GLU A 44 -8.43 9.54 15.13
C GLU A 44 -7.32 9.69 14.09
N THR A 45 -6.08 9.81 14.57
CA THR A 45 -4.88 9.84 13.71
C THR A 45 -3.94 8.70 14.09
N TRP A 46 -3.51 7.93 13.11
CA TRP A 46 -2.57 6.82 13.26
C TRP A 46 -1.60 6.79 12.07
N GLN A 47 -0.51 6.03 12.17
CA GLN A 47 0.48 5.92 11.08
C GLN A 47 0.38 4.58 10.38
N LEU A 48 0.61 4.59 9.07
CA LEU A 48 0.61 3.41 8.22
C LEU A 48 1.95 3.34 7.48
N GLU A 49 2.64 2.21 7.55
CA GLU A 49 3.86 1.97 6.78
C GLU A 49 3.66 0.82 5.81
N TYR A 50 4.20 1.01 4.59
CA TYR A 50 4.39 -0.04 3.61
C TYR A 50 5.87 -0.21 3.33
N ALA A 51 6.32 -1.46 3.20
CA ALA A 51 7.71 -1.78 2.97
C ALA A 51 7.84 -2.97 2.01
N LEU A 52 8.70 -2.85 1.01
CA LEU A 52 9.09 -3.96 0.13
C LEU A 52 10.30 -4.66 0.74
N VAL A 53 10.08 -5.84 1.31
CA VAL A 53 11.08 -6.51 2.17
C VAL A 53 11.71 -7.75 1.56
N GLY A 54 11.21 -8.18 0.41
CA GLY A 54 11.70 -9.33 -0.32
C GLY A 54 11.03 -9.44 -1.69
N GLU A 55 11.53 -10.35 -2.49
CA GLU A 55 11.00 -10.65 -3.81
C GLU A 55 11.10 -12.15 -4.06
N GLU A 56 10.20 -12.65 -4.89
CA GLU A 56 10.21 -14.03 -5.36
C GLU A 56 9.97 -14.06 -6.86
N LYS A 57 10.35 -15.18 -7.46
CA LYS A 57 10.04 -15.48 -8.85
C LYS A 57 9.10 -16.66 -8.89
N ASP A 58 8.02 -16.52 -9.64
CA ASP A 58 7.14 -17.61 -10.01
C ASP A 58 7.09 -17.70 -11.53
N GLY A 59 7.88 -18.62 -12.10
CA GLY A 59 8.15 -18.67 -13.53
C GLY A 59 8.76 -17.37 -14.06
N GLU A 60 8.04 -16.69 -14.96
CA GLU A 60 8.43 -15.40 -15.53
C GLU A 60 7.93 -14.19 -14.72
N SER A 61 7.05 -14.41 -13.75
CA SER A 61 6.47 -13.36 -12.90
C SER A 61 7.40 -13.00 -11.75
N GLN A 62 7.61 -11.70 -11.54
CA GLN A 62 8.27 -11.19 -10.34
C GLN A 62 7.22 -10.75 -9.32
N LEU A 63 7.30 -11.32 -8.12
CA LEU A 63 6.46 -11.03 -6.99
C LEU A 63 7.26 -10.34 -5.89
N PHE A 64 6.60 -9.53 -5.08
CA PHE A 64 7.20 -8.77 -4.01
C PHE A 64 6.50 -9.05 -2.69
N TRP A 65 7.30 -9.18 -1.64
CA TRP A 65 6.82 -9.20 -0.27
C TRP A 65 6.57 -7.76 0.19
N LEU A 66 5.30 -7.35 0.19
CA LEU A 66 4.82 -6.08 0.72
C LEU A 66 4.39 -6.27 2.18
N GLU A 67 5.14 -5.66 3.10
CA GLU A 67 4.75 -5.56 4.51
C GLU A 67 3.96 -4.29 4.77
N THR A 68 2.87 -4.43 5.53
CA THR A 68 2.01 -3.33 5.99
C THR A 68 2.01 -3.31 7.51
N ARG A 69 2.16 -2.11 8.10
CA ARG A 69 2.14 -1.90 9.54
C ARG A 69 1.31 -0.70 9.92
N ARG A 70 0.51 -0.86 10.97
CA ARG A 70 -0.22 0.24 11.62
C ARG A 70 0.47 0.59 12.94
N PHE A 71 0.70 1.88 13.18
CA PHE A 71 1.16 2.41 14.45
C PHE A 71 0.07 3.30 15.07
N ASP A 72 -0.41 2.92 16.24
CA ASP A 72 -1.32 3.70 17.09
C ASP A 72 -0.70 4.00 18.47
N GLY A 73 0.64 3.90 18.56
CA GLY A 73 1.39 3.96 19.82
C GLY A 73 1.78 2.58 20.37
N LYS A 74 1.21 1.50 19.81
CA LYS A 74 1.70 0.12 19.94
C LYS A 74 1.74 -0.53 18.55
N ASP A 75 2.69 -1.43 18.31
CA ASP A 75 2.74 -2.18 17.04
C ASP A 75 1.65 -3.25 17.07
N THR A 76 0.47 -2.93 16.53
CA THR A 76 -0.75 -3.73 16.76
C THR A 76 -1.07 -4.74 15.65
N LEU A 77 -0.57 -4.55 14.43
CA LEU A 77 -0.85 -5.46 13.33
C LEU A 77 0.23 -5.44 12.24
N PHE A 78 0.67 -6.63 11.86
CA PHE A 78 1.58 -6.86 10.74
C PHE A 78 0.89 -7.76 9.72
N VAL A 79 0.90 -7.33 8.46
CA VAL A 79 0.46 -8.16 7.34
C VAL A 79 1.53 -8.13 6.26
N LYS A 80 1.92 -9.29 5.77
CA LYS A 80 2.91 -9.45 4.70
C LYS A 80 2.26 -10.17 3.52
N TRP A 81 2.25 -9.53 2.37
CA TRP A 81 1.58 -9.98 1.15
C TRP A 81 2.61 -10.32 0.10
N LEU A 82 2.49 -11.46 -0.57
CA LEU A 82 3.23 -11.75 -1.80
C LEU A 82 2.38 -11.29 -2.98
N VAL A 83 2.80 -10.25 -3.68
CA VAL A 83 1.99 -9.57 -4.69
C VAL A 83 2.81 -9.21 -5.93
N PRO A 84 2.19 -9.14 -7.13
CA PRO A 84 2.81 -8.51 -8.28
C PRO A 84 3.13 -7.03 -8.01
N ALA A 85 4.17 -6.50 -8.65
CA ALA A 85 4.52 -5.09 -8.55
C ALA A 85 3.32 -4.19 -8.87
N GLY A 86 3.16 -3.13 -8.07
CA GLY A 86 2.06 -2.17 -8.22
C GLY A 86 0.68 -2.72 -7.89
N LEU A 87 0.59 -3.92 -7.28
CA LEU A 87 -0.68 -4.61 -7.00
C LEU A 87 -1.50 -4.91 -8.26
N ASN A 88 -0.83 -5.19 -9.39
CA ASN A 88 -1.46 -5.48 -10.68
C ASN A 88 -2.06 -6.90 -10.78
N GLY A 89 -2.42 -7.51 -9.66
CA GLY A 89 -2.96 -8.86 -9.56
C GLY A 89 -3.26 -9.25 -8.11
N PRO A 90 -3.88 -10.41 -7.88
CA PRO A 90 -4.17 -10.90 -6.54
C PRO A 90 -2.88 -11.14 -5.75
N ALA A 91 -3.01 -11.17 -4.42
CA ALA A 91 -1.92 -11.66 -3.58
C ALA A 91 -1.86 -13.18 -3.67
N GLU A 92 -0.68 -13.73 -3.94
CA GLU A 92 -0.43 -15.17 -3.97
C GLU A 92 -0.45 -15.75 -2.55
N ARG A 93 0.11 -15.00 -1.59
CA ARG A 93 0.21 -15.43 -0.18
C ARG A 93 0.04 -14.27 0.77
N VAL A 94 -0.52 -14.56 1.94
CA VAL A 94 -0.69 -13.60 3.02
C VAL A 94 -0.23 -14.20 4.34
N LEU A 95 0.69 -13.50 5.01
CA LEU A 95 1.10 -13.80 6.38
C LEU A 95 0.55 -12.73 7.32
N VAL A 96 -0.15 -13.16 8.37
CA VAL A 96 -0.69 -12.27 9.39
C VAL A 96 0.00 -12.55 10.72
N GLY A 97 0.42 -11.48 11.41
CA GLY A 97 1.06 -11.55 12.71
C GLY A 97 0.65 -10.40 13.62
N GLU A 98 0.75 -10.64 14.93
CA GLU A 98 0.65 -9.63 15.97
C GLU A 98 2.03 -9.50 16.63
N GLY A 99 2.51 -8.28 16.84
CA GLY A 99 3.92 -8.05 17.20
C GLY A 99 4.88 -8.61 16.14
N THR A 100 5.93 -9.33 16.55
CA THR A 100 6.98 -9.82 15.63
C THR A 100 6.76 -11.25 15.13
N SER A 101 5.69 -11.93 15.57
CA SER A 101 5.42 -13.34 15.26
C SER A 101 4.33 -13.50 14.20
N ALA A 102 4.70 -13.98 13.01
CA ALA A 102 3.73 -14.41 12.01
C ALA A 102 3.13 -15.76 12.42
N SER A 103 1.80 -15.84 12.55
CA SER A 103 1.14 -17.02 13.10
C SER A 103 0.22 -17.74 12.09
N VAL A 104 -0.14 -17.08 10.97
CA VAL A 104 -1.07 -17.66 10.00
C VAL A 104 -0.61 -17.38 8.57
N MET A 105 -0.39 -18.44 7.80
CA MET A 105 -0.36 -18.41 6.34
C MET A 105 -1.77 -18.72 5.85
N VAL A 106 -2.33 -17.82 5.04
CA VAL A 106 -3.61 -18.05 4.37
C VAL A 106 -3.33 -18.08 2.88
N ASP A 107 -3.81 -19.12 2.18
CA ASP A 107 -3.90 -19.09 0.73
C ASP A 107 -4.72 -17.85 0.36
N GLY A 108 -4.09 -16.91 -0.34
CA GLY A 108 -4.59 -15.55 -0.42
C GLY A 108 -6.03 -15.54 -0.97
N PRO A 109 -7.05 -15.12 -0.20
CA PRO A 109 -8.28 -14.69 -0.85
C PRO A 109 -7.86 -13.55 -1.78
N GLY A 110 -8.28 -13.60 -3.04
CA GLY A 110 -8.04 -12.51 -3.97
C GLY A 110 -8.30 -11.20 -3.26
N LEU A 111 -7.36 -10.25 -3.34
CA LEU A 111 -7.61 -8.89 -2.86
C LEU A 111 -8.96 -8.48 -3.46
N PRO A 112 -9.88 -7.84 -2.71
CA PRO A 112 -11.11 -7.33 -3.29
C PRO A 112 -10.73 -6.37 -4.41
N GLN A 113 -10.68 -6.90 -5.63
CA GLN A 113 -10.71 -6.12 -6.83
C GLN A 113 -12.18 -5.73 -6.90
N GLU A 114 -12.51 -4.51 -6.48
CA GLU A 114 -13.77 -3.97 -6.95
C GLU A 114 -13.73 -4.11 -8.47
N SER A 115 -14.64 -4.93 -8.98
CA SER A 115 -14.86 -5.11 -10.40
C SER A 115 -14.85 -3.72 -11.02
N GLU A 116 -13.88 -3.48 -11.90
CA GLU A 116 -13.90 -2.33 -12.79
C GLU A 116 -15.19 -2.42 -13.62
N GLY A 117 -16.26 -1.85 -13.08
CA GLY A 117 -17.43 -1.45 -13.84
C GLY A 117 -17.01 -0.32 -14.76
N GLY A 118 -16.40 -0.70 -15.88
CA GLY A 118 -16.12 0.17 -17.01
C GLY A 118 -14.72 0.77 -17.01
N ARG A 119 -13.93 0.34 -17.99
CA ARG A 119 -13.06 1.26 -18.74
C ARG A 119 -13.85 2.54 -19.01
N SER A 120 -13.63 3.60 -18.24
CA SER A 120 -14.03 4.94 -18.68
C SER A 120 -12.97 5.44 -19.66
N SER A 121 -13.09 4.99 -20.91
CA SER A 121 -12.74 5.85 -22.03
C SER A 121 -13.73 7.02 -22.00
N GLY A 122 -13.38 8.16 -21.40
CA GLY A 122 -14.19 9.38 -21.53
C GLY A 122 -14.30 10.36 -20.36
N GLY A 123 -13.58 10.19 -19.25
CA GLY A 123 -13.49 11.23 -18.23
C GLY A 123 -12.23 12.08 -18.41
N GLN A 124 -12.34 13.33 -18.86
CA GLN A 124 -11.24 14.29 -18.78
C GLN A 124 -10.97 14.63 -17.30
N SER A 125 -10.23 13.77 -16.59
CA SER A 125 -9.53 14.20 -15.39
C SER A 125 -8.25 14.88 -15.85
N LEU A 126 -8.34 16.16 -16.24
CA LEU A 126 -7.16 16.99 -16.47
C LEU A 126 -6.39 17.07 -15.14
N ALA A 127 -5.34 16.27 -15.03
CA ALA A 127 -4.45 16.26 -13.87
C ALA A 127 -3.96 17.70 -13.63
N VAL A 128 -4.24 18.23 -12.44
CA VAL A 128 -3.72 19.55 -12.05
C VAL A 128 -2.38 19.31 -11.37
N LEU A 129 -1.31 19.82 -11.96
CA LEU A 129 0.02 19.83 -11.34
C LEU A 129 0.07 20.90 -10.25
N GLU A 130 0.36 20.48 -9.03
CA GLU A 130 0.54 21.39 -7.90
C GLU A 130 1.59 20.92 -6.91
N SER A 131 2.18 21.86 -6.17
CA SER A 131 3.10 21.54 -5.07
C SER A 131 2.30 21.22 -3.82
N VAL A 132 2.54 20.05 -3.23
CA VAL A 132 1.91 19.60 -1.99
C VAL A 132 2.96 19.57 -0.89
N GLU A 133 2.73 20.34 0.17
CA GLU A 133 3.55 20.31 1.38
C GLU A 133 3.18 19.11 2.25
N THR A 134 4.19 18.36 2.68
CA THR A 134 4.04 17.22 3.58
C THR A 134 5.16 17.20 4.62
N PRO A 135 5.04 16.45 5.73
CA PRO A 135 6.16 16.22 6.63
C PRO A 135 7.39 15.58 5.96
N ALA A 136 7.20 14.85 4.84
CA ALA A 136 8.30 14.32 4.04
C ALA A 136 8.96 15.35 3.10
N GLY A 137 8.48 16.60 3.11
CA GLY A 137 8.89 17.69 2.24
C GLY A 137 7.85 18.04 1.16
N PRO A 138 8.15 19.04 0.31
CA PRO A 138 7.30 19.43 -0.80
C PRO A 138 7.41 18.45 -1.97
N PHE A 139 6.26 18.14 -2.61
CA PHE A 139 6.20 17.30 -3.81
C PHE A 139 5.38 17.97 -4.90
N LEU A 140 5.99 18.11 -6.09
CA LEU A 140 5.22 18.34 -7.31
C LEU A 140 4.39 17.09 -7.60
N SER A 141 3.08 17.27 -7.62
CA SER A 141 2.11 16.20 -7.64
C SER A 141 1.02 16.46 -8.67
N GLU A 142 0.56 15.40 -9.31
CA GLU A 142 -0.65 15.42 -10.12
C GLU A 142 -1.86 15.13 -9.25
N ARG A 143 -2.83 16.04 -9.24
CA ARG A 143 -4.10 15.85 -8.54
C ARG A 143 -5.14 15.22 -9.46
N TYR A 144 -5.73 14.13 -8.97
CA TYR A 144 -6.82 13.41 -9.61
C TYR A 144 -8.07 13.45 -8.75
N ALA A 145 -9.23 13.50 -9.40
CA ALA A 145 -10.52 13.28 -8.76
C ALA A 145 -10.96 11.83 -8.94
N LYS A 146 -11.47 11.24 -7.86
CA LYS A 146 -12.07 9.90 -7.82
C LYS A 146 -13.43 9.99 -7.10
N PRO A 147 -14.33 9.00 -7.25
CA PRO A 147 -15.62 9.02 -6.56
C PRO A 147 -15.53 9.24 -5.05
N SER A 148 -14.48 8.70 -4.41
CA SER A 148 -14.24 8.81 -2.97
C SER A 148 -13.45 10.06 -2.53
N GLY A 149 -13.12 10.97 -3.44
CA GLY A 149 -12.44 12.24 -3.13
C GLY A 149 -11.30 12.60 -4.08
N LEU A 150 -10.18 13.07 -3.52
CA LEU A 150 -9.01 13.53 -4.24
C LEU A 150 -7.77 12.69 -3.89
N VAL A 151 -6.87 12.56 -4.85
CA VAL A 151 -5.54 11.95 -4.65
C VAL A 151 -4.49 12.78 -5.37
N TRP A 152 -3.32 12.89 -4.74
CA TRP A 152 -2.14 13.54 -5.26
C TRP A 152 -1.04 12.50 -5.44
N LEU A 153 -0.52 12.40 -6.66
CA LEU A 153 0.49 11.40 -7.03
C LEU A 153 1.80 12.07 -7.47
N SER A 154 2.93 11.49 -7.08
CA SER A 154 4.27 11.91 -7.50
C SER A 154 5.19 10.69 -7.70
N PRO A 155 5.93 10.58 -8.82
CA PRO A 155 6.82 9.46 -9.11
C PRO A 155 8.04 9.44 -8.18
N LYS A 156 8.27 10.52 -7.43
CA LYS A 156 9.32 10.61 -6.42
C LYS A 156 8.98 9.82 -5.16
N VAL A 157 7.72 9.48 -4.95
CA VAL A 157 7.26 8.66 -3.82
C VAL A 157 7.25 7.18 -4.24
N PRO A 158 7.95 6.27 -3.53
CA PRO A 158 8.01 4.87 -3.92
C PRO A 158 6.69 4.11 -3.64
N ILE A 159 6.63 2.86 -4.11
CA ILE A 159 5.52 1.90 -3.95
C ILE A 159 4.22 2.35 -4.66
N PHE A 160 3.55 3.39 -4.20
CA PHE A 160 2.25 3.82 -4.77
C PHE A 160 2.24 5.23 -5.36
N GLY A 161 3.31 6.01 -5.17
CA GLY A 161 3.37 7.37 -5.68
C GLY A 161 2.46 8.35 -4.91
N VAL A 162 1.72 7.89 -3.90
CA VAL A 162 0.74 8.71 -3.19
C VAL A 162 1.45 9.72 -2.29
N VAL A 163 1.22 11.00 -2.53
CA VAL A 163 1.68 12.09 -1.66
C VAL A 163 0.60 12.41 -0.63
N ARG A 164 -0.66 12.43 -1.07
CA ARG A 164 -1.84 12.74 -0.25
C ARG A 164 -3.08 12.09 -0.84
N SER A 165 -4.06 11.75 -0.02
CA SER A 165 -5.44 11.52 -0.45
C SER A 165 -6.40 12.11 0.56
N LYS A 166 -7.52 12.66 0.10
CA LYS A 166 -8.52 13.29 0.96
C LYS A 166 -9.91 12.95 0.44
N GLY A 167 -10.76 12.42 1.31
CA GLY A 167 -12.13 12.03 1.01
C GLY A 167 -13.04 12.22 2.21
N GLU A 168 -14.27 11.73 2.10
CA GLU A 168 -15.26 11.77 3.20
C GLU A 168 -14.82 10.88 4.38
N GLU A 169 -14.19 9.74 4.09
CA GLU A 169 -13.73 8.78 5.09
C GLU A 169 -12.49 9.25 5.86
N GLY A 170 -11.82 10.29 5.37
CA GLY A 170 -10.64 10.84 6.02
C GLY A 170 -9.56 11.32 5.06
N GLU A 171 -8.36 11.44 5.61
CA GLU A 171 -7.19 11.95 4.93
C GLU A 171 -5.98 11.04 5.16
N LEU A 172 -5.19 10.89 4.12
CA LEU A 172 -3.88 10.26 4.13
C LEU A 172 -2.84 11.25 3.66
N MET A 173 -1.71 11.35 4.36
CA MET A 173 -0.62 12.27 4.02
C MET A 173 0.74 11.61 4.21
N LEU A 174 1.64 11.75 3.24
CA LEU A 174 2.99 11.22 3.30
C LEU A 174 3.78 11.87 4.44
N VAL A 175 4.36 11.06 5.31
CA VAL A 175 5.14 11.53 6.46
C VAL A 175 6.63 11.29 6.25
N ALA A 176 6.99 10.14 5.70
CA ALA A 176 8.37 9.80 5.39
C ALA A 176 8.42 8.70 4.32
N TYR A 177 9.58 8.55 3.67
CA TYR A 177 9.83 7.44 2.76
C TYR A 177 11.33 7.14 2.70
N GLY A 178 11.66 5.97 2.16
CA GLY A 178 13.03 5.62 1.85
C GLY A 178 13.10 4.70 0.63
N LEU A 179 14.20 4.81 -0.10
CA LEU A 179 14.44 4.01 -1.31
C LEU A 179 15.17 2.69 -1.03
N LYS A 180 15.70 2.54 0.19
CA LYS A 180 16.51 1.42 0.66
C LYS A 180 16.34 1.24 2.17
N GLY A 181 16.76 0.09 2.69
CA GLY A 181 16.88 -0.17 4.13
C GLY A 181 15.66 -0.79 4.79
N ALA A 182 14.55 -0.98 4.06
CA ALA A 182 13.46 -1.81 4.56
C ALA A 182 13.92 -3.27 4.69
N THR A 183 13.70 -3.83 5.88
CA THR A 183 13.88 -5.26 6.16
C THR A 183 12.59 -5.79 6.77
N SER A 184 12.34 -7.07 6.57
CA SER A 184 11.21 -7.75 7.21
C SER A 184 11.34 -7.60 8.73
N LYS A 185 10.23 -7.28 9.40
CA LYS A 185 10.16 -7.26 10.88
C LYS A 185 9.37 -8.44 11.43
N LEU A 186 8.73 -9.21 10.56
CA LEU A 186 8.17 -10.50 10.92
C LEU A 186 9.31 -11.53 10.94
N THR A 187 9.47 -12.20 12.08
CA THR A 187 10.28 -13.41 12.14
C THR A 187 9.38 -14.55 11.71
N GLU A 188 9.66 -15.14 10.54
CA GLU A 188 8.96 -16.34 10.08
C GLU A 188 9.25 -17.46 11.09
N ALA A 189 8.21 -18.10 11.64
CA ALA A 189 8.40 -19.17 12.61
C ALA A 189 9.14 -20.35 11.95
N PRO A 190 10.15 -20.95 12.62
CA PRO A 190 10.82 -22.15 12.11
C PRO A 190 9.81 -23.28 12.03
N GLY A 191 9.37 -23.58 10.80
CA GLY A 191 8.24 -24.48 10.51
C GLY A 191 7.49 -24.11 9.22
N MET A 192 7.63 -22.87 8.72
CA MET A 192 7.16 -22.48 7.38
C MET A 192 8.11 -22.86 6.23
N MET A 193 9.22 -23.55 6.54
CA MET A 193 10.04 -24.22 5.52
C MET A 193 9.47 -25.62 5.24
N THR A 194 8.62 -25.69 4.22
CA THR A 194 8.74 -26.80 3.28
C THR A 194 8.37 -26.31 1.90
N ILE A 195 9.37 -26.15 1.05
CA ILE A 195 9.20 -26.40 -0.37
C ILE A 195 10.38 -27.31 -0.77
N PRO A 196 10.14 -28.52 -1.28
CA PRO A 196 11.18 -29.34 -1.92
C PRO A 196 11.71 -28.69 -3.21
#